data_AF-A0A1Q6PY63-F1
#
_entry.id   AF-A0A1Q6PY63-F1
#
_cell.length_a   1.000
_cell.length_b   1.000
_cell.length_c   1.000
_cell.angle_alpha   90.00
_cell.angle_beta   90.00
_cell.angle_gamma   90.00
#
_symmetry.space_group_name_H-M   'P 1'
#
loop_
_entity.id
_entity.type
_entity.pdbx_description
1 polymer ?
#
loop_
_entity_poly.entity_id
_entity_poly.type
_entity_poly.pdbx_seq_one_letter_code
_entity_poly.pdbx_strand_id
1 'polypeptide(L)'
;MANTTDCPGTLNCPALPRVSLDQAVIDLLESIALQESALSHILCAESQKMKTAMGMEELDLCKLLEVNDSATNMVHAVANLEMMLKDKLEFISNNLYYPSTGESGSATSAQE
;
A
#
# COMPACT_ATOMS: atom_id res chain seq x y z
N MET A 1 -15.02 -1.73 -35.18
CA MET A 1 -14.86 -1.52 -33.72
C MET A 1 -15.02 -2.87 -33.05
N ALA A 2 -13.91 -3.55 -32.74
CA ALA A 2 -13.94 -4.79 -31.99
C ALA A 2 -14.04 -4.44 -30.50
N ASN A 3 -15.11 -4.91 -29.85
CA ASN A 3 -15.31 -4.80 -28.41
C ASN A 3 -14.36 -5.79 -27.73
N THR A 4 -13.22 -5.33 -27.24
CA THR A 4 -12.14 -6.17 -26.69
C THR A 4 -12.38 -6.60 -25.23
N THR A 5 -13.62 -6.82 -24.80
CA THR A 5 -13.95 -7.10 -23.39
C THR A 5 -14.35 -8.53 -23.05
N ASP A 6 -14.33 -9.46 -24.00
CA ASP A 6 -14.55 -10.87 -23.69
C ASP A 6 -13.23 -11.64 -23.74
N CYS A 7 -12.88 -12.25 -22.61
CA CYS A 7 -11.95 -13.37 -22.60
C CYS A 7 -12.43 -14.39 -23.65
N PRO A 8 -11.54 -14.95 -24.49
CA PRO A 8 -11.95 -15.98 -25.45
C PRO A 8 -12.66 -17.10 -24.69
N GLY A 9 -13.89 -17.44 -25.14
CA GLY A 9 -14.86 -18.30 -24.44
C GLY A 9 -14.44 -19.76 -24.19
N THR A 10 -13.15 -20.07 -24.29
CA THR A 10 -12.53 -21.38 -23.97
C THR A 10 -11.98 -21.44 -22.55
N LEU A 11 -11.97 -20.33 -21.81
CA LEU A 11 -11.56 -20.28 -20.40
C LEU A 11 -12.80 -20.03 -19.55
N ASN A 12 -13.28 -21.06 -18.83
CA ASN A 12 -14.30 -20.95 -17.79
C ASN A 12 -13.75 -20.18 -16.58
N CYS A 13 -13.33 -18.94 -16.78
CA CYS A 13 -12.87 -18.06 -15.71
C CYS A 13 -14.10 -17.38 -15.10
N PRO A 14 -14.21 -17.34 -13.76
CA PRO A 14 -15.23 -16.51 -13.13
C PRO A 14 -15.07 -15.06 -13.59
N ALA A 15 -16.19 -14.41 -13.92
CA ALA A 15 -16.18 -13.02 -14.34
C ALA A 15 -15.59 -12.15 -13.22
N LEU A 16 -14.50 -11.44 -13.51
CA LEU A 16 -13.94 -10.47 -12.58
C LEU A 16 -14.97 -9.36 -12.32
N PRO A 17 -15.15 -8.92 -11.06
CA PRO A 17 -15.99 -7.77 -10.75
C PRO A 17 -15.56 -6.57 -11.59
N ARG A 18 -16.52 -5.91 -12.25
CA ARG A 18 -16.24 -4.67 -12.96
C ARG A 18 -16.14 -3.53 -11.95
N VAL A 19 -14.92 -3.08 -11.71
CA VAL A 19 -14.62 -1.88 -10.91
C VAL A 19 -14.35 -0.71 -11.84
N SER A 20 -14.82 0.49 -11.47
CA SER A 20 -14.41 1.71 -12.16
C SER A 20 -12.94 2.02 -11.86
N LEU A 21 -12.32 2.84 -12.70
CA LEU A 21 -10.95 3.29 -12.44
C LEU A 21 -10.86 3.99 -11.07
N ASP A 22 -11.78 4.91 -10.78
CA ASP A 22 -11.81 5.64 -9.50
C ASP A 22 -11.92 4.70 -8.30
N GLN A 23 -12.79 3.68 -8.37
CA GLN A 23 -12.92 2.71 -7.29
C GLN A 23 -11.63 1.89 -7.14
N ALA A 24 -11.01 1.48 -8.25
CA ALA A 24 -9.74 0.76 -8.20
C ALA A 24 -8.63 1.60 -7.56
N VAL A 25 -8.58 2.92 -7.81
CA VAL A 25 -7.60 3.81 -7.14
C VAL A 25 -7.87 3.89 -5.64
N ILE A 26 -9.13 4.06 -5.24
CA ILE A 26 -9.54 4.10 -3.82
C ILE A 26 -9.15 2.80 -3.13
N ASP A 27 -9.51 1.65 -3.71
CA ASP A 27 -9.21 0.33 -3.15
C ASP A 27 -7.69 0.10 -2.99
N LEU A 28 -6.90 0.58 -3.95
CA LEU A 28 -5.44 0.51 -3.88
C LEU A 28 -4.87 1.39 -2.76
N LEU A 29 -5.32 2.64 -2.65
CA LEU A 29 -4.88 3.55 -1.59
C LEU A 29 -5.30 3.05 -0.20
N GLU A 30 -6.52 2.53 -0.08
CA GLU A 30 -7.01 1.91 1.15
C GLU A 30 -6.16 0.69 1.52
N SER A 31 -5.79 -0.14 0.55
CA SER A 31 -4.92 -1.30 0.81
C SER A 31 -3.54 -0.91 1.35
N ILE A 32 -2.98 0.22 0.90
CA ILE A 32 -1.70 0.76 1.38
C ILE A 32 -1.88 1.32 2.79
N ALA A 33 -2.92 2.12 3.03
CA ALA A 33 -3.21 2.68 4.34
C ALA A 33 -3.43 1.58 5.41
N LEU A 34 -4.09 0.49 5.04
CA LEU A 34 -4.25 -0.69 5.92
C LEU A 34 -2.90 -1.35 6.23
N GLN A 35 -2.00 -1.45 5.24
CA GLN A 35 -0.66 -2.01 5.44
C GLN A 35 0.19 -1.09 6.35
N GLU A 36 0.15 0.22 6.13
CA GLU A 36 0.86 1.21 6.97
C GLU A 36 0.35 1.16 8.42
N SER A 37 -0.97 1.07 8.62
CA SER A 37 -1.56 0.88 9.94
C SER A 37 -1.10 -0.42 10.61
N ALA A 38 -1.05 -1.53 9.87
CA ALA A 38 -0.56 -2.80 10.39
C ALA A 38 0.92 -2.72 10.83
N LEU A 39 1.78 -2.04 10.06
CA LEU A 39 3.18 -1.81 10.43
C LEU A 39 3.32 -0.99 11.71
N SER A 40 2.50 0.06 11.88
CA SER A 40 2.44 0.85 13.11
C SER A 40 2.04 -0.01 14.33
N HIS A 41 1.06 -0.89 14.17
CA HIS A 41 0.66 -1.83 15.23
C HIS A 41 1.79 -2.81 15.61
N ILE A 42 2.57 -3.30 14.64
CA ILE A 42 3.75 -4.13 14.91
C ILE A 42 4.75 -3.33 15.76
N LEU A 43 5.10 -2.10 15.37
CA LEU A 43 6.03 -1.26 16.14
C LEU A 43 5.52 -0.97 17.56
N CYS A 44 4.21 -0.77 17.71
CA CYS A 44 3.60 -0.59 19.03
C CYS A 44 3.75 -1.85 19.90
N ALA A 45 3.50 -3.03 19.34
CA ALA A 45 3.69 -4.30 20.03
C ALA A 45 5.16 -4.51 20.44
N GLU A 46 6.10 -4.18 19.57
CA GLU A 46 7.54 -4.26 19.83
C GLU A 46 7.97 -3.29 20.95
N SER A 47 7.41 -2.07 20.97
CA SER A 47 7.62 -1.11 22.07
C SER A 47 7.06 -1.63 23.39
N GLN A 48 5.85 -2.22 23.39
CA GLN A 48 5.24 -2.80 24.57
C GLN A 48 6.03 -4.01 25.10
N LYS A 49 6.57 -4.85 24.20
CA LYS A 49 7.46 -5.96 24.56
C LYS A 49 8.70 -5.45 25.30
N MET A 50 9.37 -4.43 24.77
CA MET A 50 10.53 -3.80 25.43
C MET A 50 10.16 -3.17 26.78
N LYS A 51 9.05 -2.42 26.85
CA LYS A 51 8.57 -1.80 28.09
C LYS A 51 8.30 -2.85 29.17
N THR A 52 7.71 -3.98 28.80
CA THR A 52 7.43 -5.08 29.72
C THR A 52 8.73 -5.72 30.19
N ALA A 53 9.65 -6.04 29.27
CA ALA A 53 10.93 -6.65 29.61
C ALA A 53 11.76 -5.77 30.58
N MET A 54 11.76 -4.46 30.38
CA MET A 54 12.44 -3.51 31.28
C MET A 54 11.80 -3.40 32.67
N GLY A 55 10.52 -3.75 32.81
CA GLY A 55 9.79 -3.69 34.08
C GLY A 55 9.78 -5.00 34.86
N MET A 56 10.38 -6.08 34.34
CA MET A 56 10.43 -7.37 35.00
C MET A 56 11.61 -7.43 35.99
N GLU A 57 11.31 -7.63 37.28
CA GLU A 57 12.34 -7.66 38.35
C GLU A 57 13.32 -8.84 38.24
N GLU A 58 12.92 -9.94 37.59
CA GLU A 58 13.72 -11.18 37.49
C GLU A 58 14.42 -11.37 36.13
N LEU A 59 14.41 -10.36 35.27
CA LEU A 59 15.04 -10.46 33.96
C LEU A 59 16.54 -10.10 34.04
N ASP A 60 17.40 -11.06 33.75
CA ASP A 60 18.83 -10.79 33.62
C ASP A 60 19.15 -10.00 32.33
N LEU A 61 20.33 -9.37 32.32
CA LEU A 61 20.76 -8.54 31.19
C LEU A 61 20.84 -9.33 29.88
N CYS A 62 21.23 -10.61 29.92
CA CYS A 62 21.36 -11.41 28.70
C CYS A 62 19.99 -11.62 28.04
N LYS A 63 18.98 -11.99 28.81
CA LYS A 63 17.60 -12.13 28.32
C LYS A 63 17.02 -10.81 27.86
N LEU A 64 17.34 -9.70 28.53
CA LEU A 64 16.91 -8.38 28.08
C LEU A 64 17.51 -8.01 26.72
N LEU A 65 18.79 -8.33 26.50
CA LEU A 65 19.45 -8.13 25.20
C LEU A 65 18.85 -9.05 24.12
N GLU A 66 18.53 -10.31 24.44
CA GLU A 66 17.82 -11.20 23.51
C GLU A 66 16.46 -10.63 23.07
N VAL A 67 15.70 -10.06 24.01
CA VAL A 67 14.42 -9.38 23.70
C VAL A 67 14.65 -8.15 22.83
N ASN A 68 15.72 -7.38 23.10
CA ASN A 68 16.07 -6.20 22.30
C ASN A 68 16.50 -6.56 20.87
N ASP A 69 17.29 -7.62 20.70
CA ASP A 69 17.69 -8.13 19.38
C ASP A 69 16.46 -8.58 18.58
N SER A 70 15.52 -9.28 19.25
CA SER A 70 14.24 -9.63 18.64
C SER A 70 13.46 -8.39 18.18
N ALA A 71 13.38 -7.35 19.01
CA ALA A 71 12.68 -6.11 18.66
C ALA A 71 13.37 -5.34 17.53
N THR A 72 14.69 -5.27 17.55
CA THR A 72 15.51 -4.63 16.51
C THR A 72 15.32 -5.33 15.16
N ASN A 73 15.31 -6.66 15.13
CA ASN A 73 15.04 -7.43 13.92
C ASN A 73 13.65 -7.12 13.34
N MET A 74 12.64 -6.99 14.20
CA MET A 74 11.29 -6.63 13.75
C MET A 74 11.22 -5.19 13.23
N VAL A 75 11.90 -4.23 13.88
CA VAL A 75 11.99 -2.84 13.38
C VAL A 75 12.65 -2.80 11.99
N HIS A 76 13.72 -3.58 11.77
CA HIS A 76 14.34 -3.69 10.44
C HIS A 76 13.40 -4.30 9.40
N ALA A 77 12.67 -5.36 9.75
CA ALA A 77 11.68 -5.95 8.85
C ALA A 77 10.57 -4.94 8.49
N VAL A 78 10.05 -4.20 9.48
CA VAL A 78 9.05 -3.15 9.27
C VAL A 78 9.58 -2.05 8.35
N ALA A 79 10.82 -1.58 8.53
CA ALA A 79 11.41 -0.56 7.67
C ALA A 79 11.51 -1.02 6.20
N ASN A 80 11.84 -2.29 5.97
CA ASN A 80 11.87 -2.86 4.62
C ASN A 80 10.46 -2.93 4.00
N LEU A 81 9.45 -3.31 4.78
CA LEU A 81 8.06 -3.35 4.33
C LEU A 81 7.56 -1.93 4.02
N GLU A 82 7.90 -0.94 4.85
CA GLU A 82 7.56 0.46 4.66
C GLU A 82 8.14 1.01 3.35
N MET A 83 9.40 0.68 3.04
CA MET A 83 10.00 1.03 1.76
C MET A 83 9.23 0.41 0.58
N MET A 84 8.79 -0.85 0.69
CA MET A 84 7.95 -1.45 -0.35
C MET A 84 6.57 -0.77 -0.47
N LEU A 85 5.96 -0.30 0.63
CA LEU A 85 4.71 0.46 0.57
C LEU A 85 4.88 1.77 -0.17
N LYS A 86 5.99 2.47 0.10
CA LYS A 86 6.37 3.67 -0.65
C LYS A 86 6.52 3.37 -2.14
N ASP A 87 7.23 2.29 -2.51
CA ASP A 87 7.41 1.90 -3.91
C ASP A 87 6.07 1.58 -4.60
N LYS A 88 5.13 0.91 -3.89
CA LYS A 88 3.77 0.68 -4.40
C LYS A 88 3.02 1.99 -4.63
N LEU A 89 3.10 2.93 -3.68
CA LEU A 89 2.44 4.23 -3.80
C LEU A 89 3.01 5.03 -4.97
N GLU A 90 4.33 5.04 -5.12
CA GLU A 90 5.01 5.68 -6.25
C GLU A 90 4.60 5.05 -7.59
N PHE A 91 4.54 3.72 -7.67
CA PHE A 91 4.07 3.02 -8.85
C PHE A 91 2.64 3.45 -9.24
N ILE A 92 1.72 3.46 -8.27
CA ILE A 92 0.33 3.88 -8.47
C ILE A 92 0.27 5.34 -8.94
N SER A 93 0.98 6.24 -8.26
CA SER A 93 1.02 7.68 -8.59
C SER A 93 1.56 7.93 -10.01
N ASN A 94 2.59 7.20 -10.42
CA ASN A 94 3.22 7.40 -11.73
C ASN A 94 2.40 6.82 -12.89
N ASN A 95 1.65 5.74 -12.65
CA ASN A 95 0.92 5.02 -13.70
C ASN A 95 -0.55 5.45 -13.83
N LEU A 96 -1.11 6.15 -12.84
CA LEU A 96 -2.48 6.64 -12.88
C LEU A 96 -2.59 8.13 -13.27
N TYR A 97 -1.51 8.77 -13.72
CA TYR A 97 -1.58 10.14 -14.24
C TYR A 97 -2.54 10.21 -15.44
N TYR A 98 -3.70 10.81 -15.21
CA TYR A 98 -4.65 11.14 -16.26
C TYR A 98 -4.38 12.58 -16.71
N PRO A 99 -3.93 12.83 -17.95
CA PRO A 99 -3.92 14.21 -18.45
C PRO A 99 -5.35 14.68 -18.47
N SER A 100 -5.65 15.80 -17.79
CA SER A 100 -6.95 16.47 -17.86
C SER A 100 -7.32 16.57 -19.33
N THR A 101 -8.39 15.89 -19.75
CA THR A 101 -9.00 16.13 -21.05
C THR A 101 -9.59 17.53 -21.02
N GLY A 102 -8.74 18.52 -21.28
CA GLY A 102 -9.13 19.89 -21.58
C GLY A 102 -9.96 19.88 -22.85
N GLU A 103 -11.27 19.84 -22.66
CA GLU A 103 -12.28 20.55 -23.44
C GLU A 103 -12.06 20.62 -24.96
N SER A 104 -12.84 19.79 -25.67
CA SER A 104 -13.30 20.14 -27.02
C SER A 104 -14.18 21.40 -26.94
N GLY A 105 -13.57 22.57 -27.00
CA GLY A 105 -14.24 23.85 -27.23
C GLY A 105 -14.23 24.20 -28.71
N SER A 106 -15.26 23.80 -29.45
CA SER A 106 -15.55 24.36 -30.77
C SER A 106 -15.97 25.82 -30.58
N ALA A 107 -15.17 26.76 -31.06
CA ALA A 107 -15.58 28.14 -31.30
C ALA A 107 -14.87 28.69 -32.54
N THR A 108 -15.61 28.66 -33.64
CA THR A 108 -15.41 29.51 -34.81
C THR A 108 -15.46 30.99 -34.43
N SER A 109 -14.42 31.76 -34.73
CA SER A 109 -14.55 33.20 -35.03
C SER A 109 -13.28 33.75 -35.69
N ALA A 110 -13.53 34.67 -36.62
CA ALA A 110 -12.69 35.24 -37.66
C ALA A 110 -11.69 36.32 -37.20
N GLN A 111 -10.93 36.83 -38.20
CA GLN A 111 -10.04 38.01 -38.25
C GLN A 111 -8.58 37.74 -37.82
N GLU A 112 -7.55 38.11 -38.58
CA GLU A 112 -7.40 39.10 -39.66
C GLU A 112 -6.37 38.62 -40.71
#